data_AF-A0A8S2YK97-F1
#
_entry.id   AF-A0A8S2YK97-F1
#
_cell.length_a   1.000
_cell.length_b   1.000
_cell.length_c   1.000
_cell.angle_alpha   90.00
_cell.angle_beta   90.00
_cell.angle_gamma   90.00
#
_symmetry.space_group_name_H-M   'P 1'
#
loop_
_entity.id
_entity.type
_entity.pdbx_description
1 polymer ?
#
loop_
_entity_poly.entity_id
_entity_poly.type
_entity_poly.pdbx_seq_one_letter_code
_entity_poly.pdbx_strand_id
1 'polypeptide(L)' 'MFTKLIIPMLEDIFSFITMQNCDSKGRTLDADLKVKLERYLIQMKKAKEG' A
#
# COMPACT_ATOMS: atom_id res chain seq x y z
N MET A 1 3.67 -20.40 -5.49
CA MET A 1 4.02 -19.65 -6.71
C MET A 1 3.10 -18.44 -6.91
N PHE A 2 1.79 -18.60 -6.74
CA PHE A 2 0.79 -17.52 -6.86
C PHE A 2 1.00 -16.36 -5.86
N THR A 3 1.30 -16.65 -4.59
CA THR A 3 1.60 -15.64 -3.56
C THR A 3 2.84 -14.80 -3.86
N LYS A 4 3.81 -15.34 -4.61
CA LYS A 4 5.00 -14.61 -5.06
C LYS A 4 4.70 -13.53 -6.11
N LEU A 5 3.53 -13.60 -6.76
CA LEU A 5 3.08 -12.62 -7.76
C LEU A 5 2.01 -11.68 -7.20
N ILE A 6 1.09 -12.21 -6.38
CA ILE A 6 0.03 -11.39 -5.76
C ILE A 6 0.60 -10.37 -4.78
N ILE A 7 1.53 -10.76 -3.92
CA ILE A 7 2.05 -9.85 -2.88
C ILE A 7 2.73 -8.64 -3.53
N PRO A 8 3.68 -8.78 -4.48
CA PRO A 8 4.24 -7.63 -5.19
C PRO A 8 3.19 -6.78 -5.93
N MET A 9 2.22 -7.42 -6.59
CA MET A 9 1.16 -6.69 -7.29
C MET A 9 0.33 -5.82 -6.34
N LEU A 10 -0.01 -6.33 -5.15
CA LEU A 10 -0.72 -5.55 -4.14
C LEU A 10 0.14 -4.43 -3.56
N GLU A 11 1.45 -4.65 -3.36
CA GLU A 11 2.39 -3.60 -2.94
C GLU A 11 2.44 -2.45 -3.96
N ASP A 12 2.48 -2.77 -5.25
CA ASP A 12 2.46 -1.79 -6.34
C ASP A 12 1.14 -1.01 -6.38
N ILE A 13 0.00 -1.69 -6.23
CA ILE A 13 -1.33 -1.05 -6.20
C ILE A 13 -1.44 -0.08 -5.01
N PHE A 14 -1.03 -0.50 -3.82
CA PHE A 14 -1.10 0.35 -2.63
C PHE A 14 -0.15 1.55 -2.72
N SER A 15 1.03 1.35 -3.31
CA SER A 15 1.98 2.43 -3.58
C SER A 15 1.39 3.44 -4.58
N PHE A 16 0.73 2.96 -5.64
CA PHE A 16 0.05 3.81 -6.61
C PHE A 16 -1.08 4.62 -5.97
N ILE A 17 -1.94 3.99 -5.17
CA ILE A 17 -3.04 4.69 -4.48
C ILE A 17 -2.48 5.75 -3.52
N THR A 18 -1.41 5.42 -2.78
CA THR A 18 -0.77 6.37 -1.87
C THR A 18 -0.17 7.57 -2.61
N MET A 19 0.45 7.34 -3.77
CA MET A 19 0.99 8.41 -4.62
C MET A 19 -0.11 9.35 -5.13
N GLN A 20 -1.30 8.82 -5.45
CA GLN A 20 -2.45 9.62 -5.90
C GLN A 20 -3.20 10.29 -4.74
N ASN A 21 -2.94 9.91 -3.50
CA ASN A 21 -3.58 10.47 -2.30
C ASN A 21 -2.94 11.81 -1.86
N CYS A 22 -2.52 12.62 -2.82
CA CYS A 22 -1.89 13.91 -2.59
C CYS A 22 -2.57 14.98 -3.47
N ASP A 23 -2.75 16.17 -2.91
CA ASP A 23 -3.21 17.32 -3.69
C ASP A 23 -2.09 17.87 -4.60
N SER A 24 -2.41 18.87 -5.42
CA SER A 24 -1.45 19.55 -6.30
C SER A 24 -0.32 20.27 -5.56
N LYS A 25 -0.39 20.36 -4.23
CA LYS A 25 0.62 20.96 -3.34
C LYS A 25 1.35 19.89 -2.50
N GLY A 26 1.14 18.60 -2.80
CA GLY A 26 1.78 17.47 -2.12
C GLY A 26 1.23 17.16 -0.73
N ARG A 27 0.06 17.69 -0.35
CA ARG A 27 -0.57 17.41 0.94
C ARG A 27 -1.41 16.16 0.84
N THR A 28 -1.31 15.29 1.84
CA THR A 28 -2.16 14.10 1.93
C THR A 28 -3.64 14.49 1.97
N LEU A 29 -4.43 13.94 1.04
CA LEU A 29 -5.87 14.21 0.94
C LEU A 29 -6.65 13.46 2.02
N ASP A 30 -6.36 12.16 2.17
CA ASP A 30 -6.96 11.30 3.17
C ASP A 30 -5.88 10.64 4.04
N ALA A 31 -5.68 11.18 5.23
CA ALA A 31 -4.70 10.65 6.19
C ALA A 31 -5.10 9.26 6.72
N ASP A 32 -6.40 8.96 6.83
CA ASP A 32 -6.88 7.66 7.30
C ASP A 32 -6.63 6.58 6.25
N LEU A 33 -6.86 6.89 4.97
CA LEU A 33 -6.51 6.01 3.85
C LEU A 33 -5.02 5.68 3.85
N LYS A 34 -4.14 6.67 4.03
CA LYS A 34 -2.69 6.45 4.11
C LYS A 34 -2.34 5.48 5.23
N VAL A 35 -2.87 5.71 6.44
CA VAL A 35 -2.62 4.86 7.60
C VAL A 35 -3.15 3.43 7.39
N LYS A 36 -4.30 3.25 6.73
CA LYS A 36 -4.85 1.93 6.39
C LYS A 36 -3.95 1.17 5.41
N LEU A 37 -3.49 1.83 4.33
CA LEU A 37 -2.62 1.23 3.33
C LEU A 37 -1.26 0.81 3.90
N GLU A 38 -0.65 1.65 4.74
CA GLU A 38 0.58 1.31 5.46
C GLU A 38 0.40 0.06 6.34
N ARG A 39 -0.75 -0.04 7.03
CA ARG A 39 -1.09 -1.20 7.85
C ARG A 39 -1.22 -2.49 7.02
N TYR A 40 -1.87 -2.41 5.86
CA TYR A 40 -2.00 -3.56 4.96
C TYR A 40 -0.66 -4.01 4.38
N LEU A 41 0.22 -3.08 4.01
CA LEU A 41 1.58 -3.41 3.58
C LEU A 41 2.36 -4.16 4.68
N ILE A 42 2.26 -3.72 5.93
CA ILE A 42 2.90 -4.40 7.07
C ILE A 42 2.34 -5.83 7.24
N GLN A 43 1.02 -6.01 7.15
CA GLN A 43 0.40 -7.32 7.28
C GLN A 43 0.81 -8.26 6.14
N MET A 44 0.92 -7.77 4.91
CA MET A 44 1.40 -8.54 3.76
C MET A 44 2.85 -8.98 3.91
N LYS A 45 3.73 -8.11 4.43
CA LYS A 45 5.13 -8.49 4.74
C LYS A 45 5.19 -9.63 5.75
N LYS A 46 4.40 -9.56 6.82
CA LYS A 46 4.28 -10.65 7.81
C LYS A 46 3.76 -11.94 7.18
N ALA A 47 2.77 -11.86 6.29
CA ALA A 47 2.25 -13.02 5.59
C ALA A 47 3.24 -13.63 4.58
N LYS A 48 4.20 -12.85 4.09
CA LYS A 48 5.29 -13.31 3.21
C LYS A 48 6.41 -14.02 3.98
N GLU A 49 6.66 -13.61 5.22
CA GLU A 49 7.70 -14.14 6.11
C GLU A 49 7.25 -15.37 6.92
N GLY A 50 5.94 -15.68 6.91
CA GLY A 50 5.33 -16.83 7.58
C GLY A 50 5.60 -18.17 6.92
#